data_AF-A0A1J3JSX4-F1
#
_entry.id   AF-A0A1J3JSX4-F1
#
_cell.length_a   1.000
_cell.length_b   1.000
_cell.length_c   1.000
_cell.angle_alpha   90.00
_cell.angle_beta   90.00
_cell.angle_gamma   90.00
#
_symmetry.space_group_name_H-M   'P 1'
#
loop_
_entity.id
_entity.type
_entity.pdbx_description
1 polymer ?
#
loop_
_entity_poly.entity_id
_entity_poly.type
_entity_poly.pdbx_seq_one_letter_code
_entity_poly.pdbx_strand_id
1 'polypeptide(L)'
;KIPFCKLFLCVIERNRARSFQEVMGTEDDSIEQKSAARKEALRALRAAQELSESKEDEQDDADEEEAPAMKFRNYVPQDKELQDGKVAPPELPKFEDPIAALAPAVEKKEDPFVNIAPKKPNWDLRRDVQKKLDKLEKRTQKAMSKLMQEPEKEREMAEADGNAIES
;
A
#
# COMPACT_ATOMS: atom_id res chain seq x y z
N LYS A 1 29.56 -11.42 42.44
CA LYS A 1 28.87 -10.15 42.13
C LYS A 1 28.77 -10.03 40.62
N ILE A 2 27.65 -10.47 40.02
CA ILE A 2 27.41 -10.26 38.59
C ILE A 2 27.27 -8.74 38.42
N PRO A 3 28.05 -8.09 37.56
CA PRO A 3 27.97 -6.64 37.42
C PRO A 3 26.56 -6.30 36.95
N PHE A 4 25.89 -5.42 37.67
CA PHE A 4 24.51 -4.95 37.40
C PHE A 4 24.29 -4.65 35.91
N CYS A 5 25.34 -4.15 35.21
CA CYS A 5 25.33 -3.88 33.77
C CYS A 5 25.09 -5.12 32.89
N LYS A 6 25.60 -6.31 33.25
CA LYS A 6 25.38 -7.55 32.46
C LYS A 6 23.95 -8.06 32.61
N LEU A 7 23.35 -7.93 33.79
CA LEU A 7 21.93 -8.23 34.01
C LEU A 7 21.04 -7.22 33.28
N PHE A 8 21.39 -5.93 33.32
CA PHE A 8 20.65 -4.86 32.67
C PHE A 8 20.65 -4.99 31.13
N LEU A 9 21.82 -5.25 30.53
CA LEU A 9 21.93 -5.51 29.09
C LEU A 9 21.18 -6.78 28.67
N CYS A 10 21.23 -7.85 29.45
CA CYS A 10 20.49 -9.08 29.18
C CYS A 10 18.95 -8.88 29.25
N VAL A 11 18.47 -8.04 30.17
CA VAL A 11 17.05 -7.66 30.25
C VAL A 11 16.64 -6.81 29.04
N ILE A 12 17.49 -5.88 28.59
CA ILE A 12 17.24 -5.06 27.39
C ILE A 12 17.18 -5.94 26.14
N GLU A 13 18.14 -6.86 25.95
CA GLU A 13 18.15 -7.77 24.80
C GLU A 13 16.94 -8.72 24.81
N ARG A 14 16.54 -9.24 25.98
CA ARG A 14 15.31 -10.05 26.09
C ARG A 14 14.04 -9.24 25.83
N ASN A 15 13.97 -7.98 26.26
CA ASN A 15 12.83 -7.10 25.95
C ASN A 15 12.77 -6.76 24.46
N ARG A 16 13.93 -6.55 23.83
CA ARG A 16 14.03 -6.31 22.38
C ARG A 16 13.66 -7.54 21.56
N ALA A 17 14.04 -8.74 22.01
CA ALA A 17 13.65 -9.99 21.37
C ALA A 17 12.14 -10.28 21.52
N ARG A 18 11.58 -10.03 22.72
CA ARG A 18 10.13 -10.17 22.97
C ARG A 18 9.29 -9.19 22.14
N SER A 19 9.66 -7.90 22.13
CA SER A 19 8.95 -6.90 21.32
C SER A 19 9.05 -7.19 19.82
N PHE A 20 10.19 -7.64 19.33
CA PHE A 20 10.33 -8.03 17.94
C PHE A 20 9.45 -9.25 17.60
N GLN A 21 9.39 -10.25 18.47
CA GLN A 21 8.55 -11.43 18.27
C GLN A 21 7.05 -11.12 18.42
N GLU A 22 6.67 -10.19 19.28
CA GLU A 22 5.28 -9.73 19.44
C GLU A 22 4.79 -8.99 18.19
N VAL A 23 5.60 -8.10 17.61
CA VAL A 23 5.25 -7.41 16.35
C VAL A 23 5.07 -8.42 15.22
N MET A 24 6.01 -9.34 15.03
CA MET A 24 5.91 -10.37 13.99
C MET A 24 4.70 -11.30 14.21
N GLY A 25 4.43 -11.70 15.46
CA GLY A 25 3.25 -12.50 15.80
C GLY A 25 1.93 -11.79 15.50
N THR A 26 1.81 -10.50 15.83
CA THR A 26 0.57 -9.74 15.57
C THR A 26 0.27 -9.52 14.08
N GLU A 27 1.31 -9.39 13.25
CA GLU A 27 1.14 -9.25 11.80
C GLU A 27 0.76 -10.58 11.15
N ASP A 28 1.41 -11.68 11.55
CA ASP A 28 1.07 -13.03 11.09
C ASP A 28 -0.36 -13.42 11.51
N ASP A 29 -0.74 -13.15 12.77
CA ASP A 29 -2.11 -13.38 13.27
C ASP A 29 -3.14 -12.53 12.50
N SER A 30 -2.82 -11.29 12.13
CA SER A 30 -3.71 -10.41 11.34
C SER A 30 -3.90 -10.90 9.90
N ILE A 31 -2.85 -11.43 9.28
CA ILE A 31 -2.89 -11.99 7.92
C ILE A 31 -3.68 -13.31 7.94
N GLU A 32 -3.46 -14.15 8.94
CA GLU A 32 -4.17 -15.42 9.11
C GLU A 32 -5.67 -15.18 9.33
N GLN A 33 -6.05 -14.22 10.18
CA GLN A 33 -7.44 -13.81 10.39
C GLN A 33 -8.13 -13.33 9.09
N LYS A 34 -7.46 -12.50 8.29
CA LYS A 34 -7.99 -12.03 6.99
C LYS A 34 -8.15 -13.18 6.00
N SER A 35 -7.20 -14.12 5.99
CA SER A 35 -7.25 -15.30 5.12
C SER A 35 -8.40 -16.24 5.49
N ALA A 36 -8.63 -16.43 6.80
CA ALA A 36 -9.72 -17.24 7.34
C ALA A 36 -11.08 -16.61 7.00
N ALA A 37 -11.24 -15.30 7.22
CA ALA A 37 -12.47 -14.57 6.88
C ALA A 37 -12.80 -14.66 5.38
N ARG A 38 -11.80 -14.53 4.50
CA ARG A 38 -11.99 -14.71 3.05
C ARG A 38 -12.40 -16.14 2.69
N LYS A 39 -11.78 -17.14 3.33
CA LYS A 39 -12.09 -18.55 3.10
C LYS A 39 -13.53 -18.90 3.53
N GLU A 40 -13.97 -18.35 4.65
CA GLU A 40 -15.35 -18.51 5.14
C GLU A 40 -16.37 -17.86 4.20
N ALA A 41 -16.12 -16.61 3.77
CA ALA A 41 -16.98 -15.93 2.81
C ALA A 41 -17.10 -16.68 1.48
N LEU A 42 -15.99 -17.21 0.96
CA LEU A 42 -16.01 -18.04 -0.26
C LEU A 42 -16.74 -19.37 -0.06
N ARG A 43 -16.70 -19.95 1.14
CA ARG A 43 -17.46 -21.17 1.46
C ARG A 43 -18.96 -20.90 1.52
N ALA A 44 -19.37 -19.77 2.09
CA ALA A 44 -20.77 -19.36 2.13
C ALA A 44 -21.33 -19.09 0.72
N LEU A 45 -20.55 -18.42 -0.13
CA LEU A 45 -20.93 -18.20 -1.53
C LEU A 45 -21.07 -19.50 -2.31
N ARG A 46 -20.14 -20.45 -2.15
CA ARG A 46 -20.25 -21.77 -2.79
C ARG A 46 -21.45 -22.57 -2.28
N ALA A 47 -21.74 -22.53 -0.98
CA ALA A 47 -22.90 -23.21 -0.41
C ALA A 47 -24.22 -22.59 -0.92
N ALA A 48 -24.29 -21.26 -1.07
CA ALA A 48 -25.44 -20.59 -1.65
C ALA A 48 -25.62 -20.94 -3.13
N GLN A 49 -24.53 -21.03 -3.89
CA GLN A 49 -24.56 -21.44 -5.30
C GLN A 49 -24.99 -22.90 -5.46
N GLU A 50 -24.50 -23.81 -4.61
CA GLU A 50 -24.92 -25.23 -4.65
C GLU A 50 -26.42 -25.37 -4.30
N LEU A 51 -26.94 -24.56 -3.37
CA LEU A 51 -28.35 -24.53 -3.04
C LEU A 51 -29.21 -23.90 -4.15
N SER A 52 -28.69 -22.95 -4.93
CA SER A 52 -29.39 -22.39 -6.09
C SER A 52 -29.37 -23.34 -7.27
N GLU A 53 -28.21 -23.94 -7.57
CA GLU A 53 -28.07 -24.94 -8.64
C GLU A 53 -28.94 -26.18 -8.38
N SER A 54 -29.13 -26.57 -7.11
CA SER A 54 -30.06 -27.65 -6.74
C SER A 54 -31.55 -27.25 -6.76
N LYS A 55 -31.86 -25.95 -6.81
CA LYS A 55 -33.24 -25.41 -6.73
C LYS A 55 -33.78 -24.97 -8.09
N GLU A 56 -32.91 -24.81 -9.08
CA GLU A 56 -33.29 -24.47 -10.46
C GLU A 56 -33.87 -25.67 -11.24
N ASP A 57 -33.78 -26.90 -10.73
CA ASP A 57 -34.33 -28.11 -11.37
C ASP A 57 -35.82 -28.41 -11.04
N GLU A 58 -36.49 -27.66 -10.15
CA GLU A 58 -37.89 -27.95 -9.74
C GLU A 58 -38.88 -26.76 -9.76
N GLN A 59 -38.61 -25.68 -10.49
CA GLN A 59 -39.58 -24.58 -10.55
C GLN A 59 -39.61 -23.86 -11.90
N ASP A 60 -40.21 -24.53 -12.88
CA ASP A 60 -40.65 -23.90 -14.14
C ASP A 60 -42.15 -24.17 -14.29
N ASP A 61 -42.97 -23.44 -13.52
CA ASP A 61 -44.41 -23.38 -13.76
C ASP A 61 -44.99 -22.04 -13.25
N ALA A 62 -45.60 -21.35 -14.21
CA ALA A 62 -46.60 -20.28 -14.11
C ALA A 62 -46.18 -18.92 -13.51
N ASP A 63 -45.90 -17.96 -14.40
CA ASP A 63 -46.39 -16.59 -14.25
C ASP A 63 -46.54 -15.93 -15.64
N GLU A 64 -47.65 -16.22 -16.33
CA GLU A 64 -48.26 -15.26 -17.23
C GLU A 64 -49.02 -14.28 -16.32
N GLU A 65 -48.58 -13.03 -16.18
CA GLU A 65 -49.40 -11.81 -16.10
C GLU A 65 -48.50 -10.56 -16.21
N GLU A 66 -48.94 -9.63 -17.06
CA GLU A 66 -48.39 -8.28 -17.30
C GLU A 66 -46.95 -8.21 -17.88
N ALA A 67 -46.87 -8.32 -19.22
CA ALA A 67 -45.65 -8.00 -19.95
C ALA A 67 -45.10 -6.60 -19.56
N PRO A 68 -43.81 -6.47 -19.21
CA PRO A 68 -43.25 -5.20 -18.76
C PRO A 68 -43.40 -4.07 -19.80
N ALA A 69 -43.96 -2.93 -19.40
CA ALA A 69 -44.09 -1.75 -20.25
C ALA A 69 -42.73 -1.33 -20.84
N MET A 70 -42.62 -1.35 -22.17
CA MET A 70 -41.40 -1.06 -22.94
C MET A 70 -40.97 0.41 -22.80
N LYS A 71 -39.86 0.68 -22.12
CA LYS A 71 -39.32 2.04 -21.90
C LYS A 71 -38.23 2.38 -22.93
N PHE A 72 -38.43 3.44 -23.71
CA PHE A 72 -37.46 3.86 -24.71
C PHE A 72 -36.53 4.95 -24.14
N ARG A 73 -35.23 4.62 -24.04
CA ARG A 73 -34.20 5.51 -23.46
C ARG A 73 -33.31 6.18 -24.52
N ASN A 74 -33.04 5.52 -25.65
CA ASN A 74 -32.11 6.00 -26.69
C ASN A 74 -32.78 6.27 -28.06
N TYR A 75 -34.01 5.79 -28.28
CA TYR A 75 -34.70 5.90 -29.58
C TYR A 75 -36.12 6.47 -29.43
N VAL A 76 -36.65 7.06 -30.51
CA VAL A 76 -38.05 7.53 -30.59
C VAL A 76 -38.82 6.63 -31.55
N PRO A 77 -39.76 5.81 -31.06
CA PRO A 77 -40.64 5.02 -31.92
C PRO A 77 -41.44 5.90 -32.89
N GLN A 78 -41.65 5.42 -34.12
CA GLN A 78 -42.40 6.16 -35.15
C GLN A 78 -43.93 6.11 -34.93
N ASP A 79 -44.44 5.05 -34.28
CA ASP A 79 -45.86 4.91 -33.95
C ASP A 79 -46.25 5.75 -32.74
N LYS A 80 -47.37 6.46 -32.87
CA LYS A 80 -47.87 7.45 -31.88
C LYS A 80 -48.20 6.82 -30.53
N GLU A 81 -48.71 5.58 -30.52
CA GLU A 81 -49.09 4.85 -29.30
C GLU A 81 -47.86 4.40 -28.47
N LEU A 82 -46.69 4.29 -29.10
CA LEU A 82 -45.46 3.84 -28.46
C LEU A 82 -44.55 5.00 -28.03
N GLN A 83 -44.90 6.25 -28.42
CA GLN A 83 -44.17 7.46 -28.04
C GLN A 83 -44.38 7.85 -26.58
N ASP A 84 -45.51 7.47 -25.98
CA ASP A 84 -45.82 7.70 -24.57
C ASP A 84 -44.89 6.92 -23.62
N GLY A 85 -44.19 5.89 -24.14
CA GLY A 85 -43.16 5.12 -23.43
C GLY A 85 -41.76 5.76 -23.41
N LYS A 86 -41.61 6.99 -23.92
CA LYS A 86 -40.32 7.71 -23.92
C LYS A 86 -39.98 8.18 -22.50
N VAL A 87 -38.86 7.72 -21.98
CA VAL A 87 -38.36 8.16 -20.66
C VAL A 87 -37.80 9.58 -20.79
N ALA A 88 -38.40 10.54 -20.10
CA ALA A 88 -37.87 11.90 -20.01
C ALA A 88 -36.45 11.86 -19.42
N PRO A 89 -35.46 12.54 -20.03
CA PRO A 89 -34.14 12.67 -19.43
C PRO A 89 -34.27 13.25 -18.02
N PRO A 90 -33.60 12.66 -17.01
CA PRO A 90 -33.64 13.21 -15.66
C PRO A 90 -33.06 14.62 -15.69
N GLU A 91 -33.88 15.61 -15.29
CA GLU A 91 -33.41 16.98 -15.11
C GLU A 91 -32.44 16.97 -13.93
N LEU A 92 -31.15 17.12 -14.24
CA LEU A 92 -30.13 17.21 -13.21
C LEU A 92 -30.44 18.44 -12.36
N PRO A 93 -30.45 18.33 -11.01
CA PRO A 93 -30.49 19.51 -10.18
C PRO A 93 -29.30 20.40 -10.57
N LYS A 94 -29.59 21.67 -10.90
CA LYS A 94 -28.57 22.66 -11.23
C LYS A 94 -27.67 22.78 -10.00
N PHE A 95 -26.50 22.15 -10.09
CA PHE A 95 -25.48 22.20 -9.07
C PHE A 95 -25.00 23.64 -9.00
N GLU A 96 -25.40 24.37 -7.97
CA GLU A 96 -24.76 25.62 -7.62
C GLU A 96 -23.40 25.26 -7.02
N ASP A 97 -22.34 25.48 -7.79
CA ASP A 97 -20.97 25.30 -7.34
C ASP A 97 -20.75 26.13 -6.06
N PRO A 98 -20.51 25.50 -4.88
CA PRO A 98 -20.21 26.23 -3.64
C PRO A 98 -18.79 26.83 -3.64
N ILE A 99 -18.20 27.06 -4.81
CA ILE A 99 -16.80 27.46 -5.01
C ILE A 99 -16.64 28.99 -4.94
N ALA A 100 -17.72 29.77 -5.07
CA ALA A 100 -17.63 31.23 -5.07
C ALA A 100 -17.48 31.88 -3.67
N ALA A 101 -17.62 31.13 -2.56
CA ALA A 101 -17.69 31.72 -1.22
C ALA A 101 -16.47 31.47 -0.31
N LEU A 102 -15.42 30.76 -0.74
CA LEU A 102 -14.27 30.55 0.15
C LEU A 102 -12.93 30.49 -0.59
N ALA A 103 -12.26 31.64 -0.60
CA ALA A 103 -10.83 31.77 -0.87
C ALA A 103 -9.99 31.23 0.32
N PRO A 104 -8.69 30.93 0.13
CA PRO A 104 -8.10 29.65 0.52
C PRO A 104 -7.27 29.66 1.82
N ALA A 105 -7.39 28.62 2.63
CA ALA A 105 -6.41 28.24 3.64
C ALA A 105 -5.96 26.79 3.39
N VAL A 106 -5.07 26.63 2.41
CA VAL A 106 -4.44 25.35 2.06
C VAL A 106 -3.33 25.08 3.07
N GLU A 107 -3.68 24.54 4.23
CA GLU A 107 -2.74 23.75 5.02
C GLU A 107 -2.64 22.37 4.37
N LYS A 108 -1.57 22.17 3.59
CA LYS A 108 -1.19 20.86 3.05
C LYS A 108 -0.74 19.97 4.20
N LYS A 109 -1.69 19.37 4.90
CA LYS A 109 -1.45 18.08 5.57
C LYS A 109 -1.32 17.08 4.43
N GLU A 110 -0.08 16.78 4.05
CA GLU A 110 0.23 15.75 3.07
C GLU A 110 -0.38 14.45 3.57
N ASP A 111 -1.50 14.07 2.96
CA ASP A 111 -2.20 12.84 3.27
C ASP A 111 -1.32 11.67 2.76
N PRO A 112 -0.75 10.82 3.64
CA PRO A 112 0.19 9.77 3.25
C PRO A 112 -0.40 8.78 2.23
N PHE A 113 -1.74 8.78 2.11
CA PHE A 113 -2.50 7.90 1.24
C PHE A 113 -2.51 8.35 -0.23
N VAL A 114 -2.24 9.62 -0.53
CA VAL A 114 -2.22 10.16 -1.91
C VAL A 114 -1.00 9.66 -2.71
N ASN A 115 -0.01 9.07 -2.04
CA ASN A 115 1.16 8.43 -2.66
C ASN A 115 0.98 6.92 -2.90
N ILE A 116 -0.22 6.36 -2.68
CA ILE A 116 -0.54 4.98 -3.06
C ILE A 116 -1.06 5.00 -4.50
N ALA A 117 -0.28 5.63 -5.38
CA ALA A 117 -0.39 5.35 -6.79
C ALA A 117 0.06 3.89 -7.03
N PRO A 118 -0.48 3.19 -8.04
CA PRO A 118 0.09 1.94 -8.50
C PRO A 118 1.59 2.16 -8.75
N LYS A 119 2.44 1.51 -7.95
CA LYS A 119 3.89 1.69 -8.02
C LYS A 119 4.35 1.41 -9.45
N LYS A 120 5.31 2.21 -9.94
CA LYS A 120 5.96 1.99 -11.25
C LYS A 120 6.39 0.52 -11.35
N PRO A 121 6.15 -0.19 -12.47
CA PRO A 121 6.45 -1.62 -12.60
C PRO A 121 7.93 -1.97 -12.33
N ASN A 122 8.83 -1.02 -12.54
CA ASN A 122 10.27 -1.13 -12.28
C ASN A 122 10.69 -0.76 -10.83
N TRP A 123 9.75 -0.53 -9.91
CA TRP A 123 10.06 -0.03 -8.56
C TRP A 123 10.92 -1.01 -7.75
N ASP A 124 10.67 -2.31 -7.96
CA ASP A 124 11.34 -3.38 -7.25
C ASP A 124 12.80 -3.53 -7.70
N LEU A 125 13.01 -3.50 -9.01
CA LEU A 125 14.32 -3.44 -9.63
C LEU A 125 15.14 -2.25 -9.13
N ARG A 126 14.54 -1.06 -9.00
CA ARG A 126 15.25 0.10 -8.42
C ARG A 126 15.62 -0.15 -6.97
N ARG A 127 14.71 -0.69 -6.15
CA ARG A 127 14.97 -1.01 -4.74
C ARG A 127 16.11 -2.00 -4.57
N ASP A 128 16.12 -3.06 -5.39
CA ASP A 128 17.09 -4.15 -5.27
C ASP A 128 18.45 -3.81 -5.86
N VAL A 129 18.48 -2.99 -6.91
CA VAL A 129 19.72 -2.43 -7.48
C VAL A 129 20.30 -1.35 -6.56
N GLN A 130 19.46 -0.50 -5.95
CA GLN A 130 19.92 0.59 -5.08
C GLN A 130 20.78 0.08 -3.92
N LYS A 131 20.35 -0.99 -3.23
CA LYS A 131 21.12 -1.60 -2.13
C LYS A 131 22.52 -2.05 -2.57
N LYS A 132 22.67 -2.55 -3.80
CA LYS A 132 23.96 -3.00 -4.35
C LYS A 132 24.85 -1.81 -4.69
N LEU A 133 24.27 -0.76 -5.30
CA LEU A 133 24.97 0.47 -5.63
C LEU A 133 25.44 1.20 -4.37
N ASP A 134 24.58 1.37 -3.36
CA ASP A 134 24.94 2.02 -2.08
C ASP A 134 26.12 1.30 -1.40
N LYS A 135 26.15 -0.03 -1.50
CA LYS A 135 27.24 -0.85 -0.92
C LYS A 135 28.55 -0.66 -1.69
N LEU A 136 28.49 -0.52 -3.02
CA LEU A 136 29.67 -0.21 -3.83
C LEU A 136 30.12 1.23 -3.57
N GLU A 137 29.21 2.19 -3.61
CA GLU A 137 29.47 3.61 -3.37
C GLU A 137 30.17 3.84 -2.03
N LYS A 138 29.69 3.23 -0.95
CA LYS A 138 30.35 3.30 0.36
C LYS A 138 31.79 2.77 0.34
N ARG A 139 32.06 1.72 -0.43
CA ARG A 139 33.43 1.18 -0.58
C ARG A 139 34.29 2.09 -1.43
N THR A 140 33.75 2.64 -2.51
CA THR A 140 34.46 3.60 -3.37
C THR A 140 34.81 4.87 -2.60
N GLN A 141 33.86 5.42 -1.85
CA GLN A 141 34.09 6.57 -0.96
C GLN A 141 35.15 6.25 0.09
N LYS A 142 35.05 5.10 0.77
CA LYS A 142 36.06 4.67 1.74
C LYS A 142 37.44 4.49 1.12
N ALA A 143 37.53 3.92 -0.07
CA ALA A 143 38.78 3.76 -0.81
C ALA A 143 39.36 5.13 -1.20
N MET A 144 38.54 6.06 -1.71
CA MET A 144 38.96 7.43 -2.00
C MET A 144 39.47 8.15 -0.75
N SER A 145 38.72 8.12 0.35
CA SER A 145 39.15 8.74 1.61
C SER A 145 40.44 8.11 2.14
N LYS A 146 40.61 6.79 1.99
CA LYS A 146 41.84 6.11 2.41
C LYS A 146 43.05 6.57 1.58
N LEU A 147 42.91 6.66 0.26
CA LEU A 147 43.96 7.15 -0.63
C LEU A 147 44.32 8.62 -0.36
N MET A 148 43.36 9.42 0.11
CA MET A 148 43.64 10.80 0.56
C MET A 148 44.36 10.85 1.91
N GLN A 149 44.01 9.97 2.85
CA GLN A 149 44.57 9.98 4.22
C GLN A 149 45.93 9.31 4.37
N GLU A 150 46.27 8.30 3.56
CA GLU A 150 47.60 7.63 3.61
C GLU A 150 48.77 8.61 3.41
N PRO A 151 48.80 9.47 2.38
CA PRO A 151 49.92 10.39 2.18
C PRO A 151 49.98 11.51 3.23
N GLU A 152 48.82 11.96 3.75
CA GLU A 152 48.79 12.95 4.84
C GLU A 152 49.37 12.36 6.13
N LYS A 153 48.98 11.12 6.47
CA LYS A 153 49.53 10.43 7.64
C LYS A 153 51.01 10.09 7.49
N GLU A 154 51.46 9.68 6.32
CA GLU A 154 52.89 9.41 6.07
C GLU A 154 53.73 10.68 6.24
N ARG A 155 53.21 11.84 5.80
CA ARG A 155 53.85 13.14 6.03
C ARG A 155 53.87 13.53 7.50
N GLU A 156 52.75 13.41 8.20
CA GLU A 156 52.68 13.69 9.64
C GLU A 156 53.60 12.77 10.46
N MET A 157 53.69 11.48 10.13
CA MET A 157 54.59 10.53 10.80
C MET A 157 56.06 10.85 10.50
N ALA A 158 56.41 11.22 9.27
CA ALA A 158 57.78 11.62 8.93
C ALA A 158 58.20 12.93 9.61
N GLU A 159 57.28 13.89 9.77
CA GLU A 159 57.52 15.13 10.52
C GLU A 159 57.64 14.88 12.03
N ALA A 160 56.84 13.96 12.58
CA ALA A 160 56.93 13.56 13.99
C ALA A 160 58.24 12.82 14.32
N ASP A 161 58.68 11.90 13.45
CA ASP A 161 59.94 11.18 13.61
C ASP A 161 61.17 12.11 13.45
N GLY A 162 61.10 13.11 12.57
CA GLY A 162 62.12 14.14 12.45
C GLY A 162 62.24 15.03 13.69
N ASN A 163 61.12 15.44 14.28
CA ASN A 163 61.09 16.30 15.47
C ASN A 163 61.52 15.56 16.75
N ALA A 164 61.32 14.24 16.83
CA ALA A 164 61.76 13.40 17.94
C ALA A 164 63.29 13.15 17.96
N ILE A 165 63.97 13.30 16.82
CA ILE A 165 65.43 13.15 16.70
C ILE A 165 66.17 14.45 17.04
N GLU A 166 65.49 15.61 16.94
CA GLU A 166 66.07 16.94 17.17
C GLU A 166 65.85 17.48 18.61
N SER A 167 65.19 16.70 19.49
CA SER A 167 64.97 17.03 20.91
C SER A 167 65.90 16.29 21.87
#